data_AF-A0A8J5XCF7-F1
#
_entry.id   AF-A0A8J5XCF7-F1
#
_cell.length_a   1.000
_cell.length_b   1.000
_cell.length_c   1.000
_cell.angle_alpha   90.00
_cell.angle_beta   90.00
_cell.angle_gamma   90.00
#
_symmetry.space_group_name_H-M   'P 1'
#
loop_
_entity.id
_entity.type
_entity.pdbx_description
1 polymer ?
#
loop_
_entity_poly.entity_id
_entity_poly.type
_entity_poly.pdbx_seq_one_letter_code
_entity_poly.pdbx_strand_id
1 'polypeptide(L)'
;MSRIDTGPPLNIHKLTNVEAQRIMLILDETFVKLSLLSFIPPGATPDDGVLPELVGPEIHQVLREQALLEQQYELVSDPSSGDPAHGLPDFETLDDELRHSSRVVSRMLMEDRRIVDKVEVVMGGVERDASMLRFLATFNELKHQTYQKMSTSIEEEKSKEDFYLEVSAREEKASQMLRALQKDLKSEKAEHEAEVLALDETINKLRTEIDLIRSSTAAEIKDLEESTRTRKDDDKAAWEGTEASLTAELERLRAELGATSVRNRDAEEQLRKKKIKNEGEVEAWIRKYDDEVRDKMSHIKAIHKEYDEELKKIRWYEEHFQRVEAEKAVRAAEQRKLDEEQAKEAAQRALLDHAAIVFQRVCRGFLARRELDRAKKGKGKKGGKGKGKKGGKGKGGKGKGKKK
;
A
#
# COMPACT_ATOMS: atom_id res chain seq x y z
N MET A 1 -3.77 -9.79 73.80
CA MET A 1 -3.81 -9.72 75.27
C MET A 1 -4.91 -10.63 75.78
N SER A 2 -4.57 -11.86 76.16
CA SER A 2 -5.50 -12.76 76.85
C SER A 2 -5.71 -12.27 78.28
N ARG A 3 -6.94 -11.91 78.66
CA ARG A 3 -7.30 -11.86 80.07
C ARG A 3 -7.29 -13.31 80.57
N ILE A 4 -6.42 -13.61 81.52
CA ILE A 4 -6.50 -14.87 82.27
C ILE A 4 -7.76 -14.76 83.11
N ASP A 5 -8.74 -15.60 82.81
CA ASP A 5 -9.97 -15.64 83.58
C ASP A 5 -9.68 -16.34 84.91
N THR A 6 -9.45 -15.54 85.95
CA THR A 6 -9.20 -16.05 87.30
C THR A 6 -10.53 -16.53 87.87
N GLY A 7 -10.82 -17.81 87.64
CA GLY A 7 -12.00 -18.48 88.20
C GLY A 7 -12.16 -18.21 89.70
N PRO A 8 -13.41 -18.23 90.21
CA PRO A 8 -13.73 -17.76 91.55
C PRO A 8 -12.86 -18.45 92.61
N PRO A 9 -12.42 -17.73 93.66
CA PRO A 9 -11.51 -18.27 94.65
C PRO A 9 -12.12 -19.52 95.30
N LEU A 10 -11.29 -20.53 95.52
CA LEU A 10 -11.62 -21.71 96.32
C LEU A 10 -11.78 -21.31 97.79
N ASN A 11 -12.91 -20.68 98.11
CA ASN A 11 -13.36 -20.45 99.46
C ASN A 11 -13.42 -21.81 100.17
N ILE A 12 -12.59 -21.98 101.20
CA ILE A 12 -12.69 -23.10 102.13
C ILE A 12 -13.85 -22.80 103.07
N HIS A 13 -15.07 -22.86 102.52
CA HIS A 13 -16.31 -22.54 103.21
C HIS A 13 -16.50 -23.49 104.40
N LYS A 14 -16.33 -22.97 105.62
CA LYS A 14 -16.62 -23.73 106.84
C LYS A 14 -18.13 -23.81 107.01
N LEU A 15 -18.67 -25.02 107.16
CA LEU A 15 -20.10 -25.22 107.46
C LEU A 15 -20.43 -24.52 108.79
N THR A 16 -21.26 -23.49 108.75
CA THR A 16 -21.72 -22.73 109.91
C THR A 16 -22.98 -23.30 110.55
N ASN A 17 -23.76 -24.07 109.79
CA ASN A 17 -25.00 -24.70 110.26
C ASN A 17 -24.71 -26.03 110.97
N VAL A 18 -25.20 -26.16 112.21
CA VAL A 18 -25.03 -27.36 113.06
C VAL A 18 -25.65 -28.61 112.45
N GLU A 19 -26.80 -28.50 111.78
CA GLU A 19 -27.42 -29.66 111.11
C GLU A 19 -26.62 -30.07 109.87
N ALA A 20 -26.03 -29.13 109.14
CA ALA A 20 -25.12 -29.46 108.04
C ALA A 20 -23.85 -30.16 108.54
N GLN A 21 -23.28 -29.71 109.67
CA GLN A 21 -22.15 -30.39 110.33
C GLN A 21 -22.51 -31.83 110.75
N ARG A 22 -23.72 -32.05 111.29
CA ARG A 22 -24.22 -33.40 111.65
C ARG A 22 -24.42 -34.28 110.43
N ILE A 23 -25.02 -33.76 109.35
CA ILE A 23 -25.21 -34.51 108.11
C ILE A 23 -23.85 -34.90 107.51
N MET A 24 -22.89 -33.99 107.47
CA MET A 24 -21.52 -34.32 107.03
C MET A 24 -20.85 -35.36 107.93
N LEU A 25 -21.00 -35.27 109.26
CA LEU A 25 -20.47 -36.28 110.19
C LEU A 25 -21.08 -37.67 109.94
N ILE A 26 -22.39 -37.74 109.68
CA ILE A 26 -23.08 -38.99 109.33
C ILE A 26 -22.58 -39.53 107.97
N LEU A 27 -22.36 -38.66 106.98
CA LEU A 27 -21.81 -39.05 105.67
C LEU A 27 -20.35 -39.52 105.77
N ASP A 28 -19.52 -38.91 106.61
CA ASP A 28 -18.15 -39.38 106.87
C ASP A 28 -18.15 -40.70 107.66
N GLU A 29 -18.96 -40.85 108.70
CA GLU A 29 -19.06 -42.08 109.49
C GLU A 29 -19.61 -43.25 108.66
N THR A 30 -20.64 -43.02 107.83
CA THR A 30 -21.16 -44.04 106.91
C THR A 30 -20.18 -44.38 105.81
N PHE A 31 -19.49 -43.40 105.20
CA PHE A 31 -18.42 -43.67 104.23
C PHE A 31 -17.29 -44.51 104.82
N VAL A 32 -16.86 -44.23 106.06
CA VAL A 32 -15.85 -45.04 106.76
C VAL A 32 -16.35 -46.47 106.98
N LYS A 33 -17.56 -46.66 107.52
CA LYS A 33 -18.14 -48.00 107.73
C LYS A 33 -18.31 -48.79 106.44
N LEU A 34 -18.85 -48.17 105.39
CA LEU A 34 -19.02 -48.80 104.07
C LEU A 34 -17.67 -49.15 103.45
N SER A 35 -16.65 -48.29 103.59
CA SER A 35 -15.30 -48.59 103.13
C SER A 35 -14.69 -49.78 103.89
N LEU A 36 -14.84 -49.83 105.23
CA LEU A 36 -14.39 -50.95 106.06
C LEU A 36 -15.10 -52.26 105.73
N LEU A 37 -16.43 -52.25 105.61
CA LEU A 37 -17.23 -53.42 105.24
C LEU A 37 -16.85 -53.95 103.85
N SER A 38 -16.50 -53.08 102.89
CA SER A 38 -16.11 -53.51 101.54
C SER A 38 -14.76 -54.23 101.43
N PHE A 39 -14.02 -54.41 102.54
CA PHE A 39 -12.89 -55.36 102.62
C PHE A 39 -13.35 -56.80 102.94
N ILE A 40 -14.62 -56.99 103.30
CA ILE A 40 -15.29 -58.28 103.38
C ILE A 40 -16.09 -58.46 102.08
N PRO A 41 -15.65 -59.30 101.13
CA PRO A 41 -16.42 -59.60 99.93
C PRO A 41 -17.61 -60.51 100.25
N PRO A 42 -18.81 -60.26 99.68
CA PRO A 42 -20.01 -61.03 99.97
C PRO A 42 -19.87 -62.49 99.54
N GLY A 43 -20.49 -63.40 100.29
CA GLY A 43 -20.50 -64.84 100.01
C GLY A 43 -19.18 -65.57 100.24
N ALA A 44 -18.11 -64.88 100.66
CA ALA A 44 -16.85 -65.51 101.02
C ALA A 44 -16.93 -66.09 102.44
N THR A 45 -17.11 -67.40 102.55
CA THR A 45 -16.98 -68.11 103.83
C THR A 45 -15.53 -67.98 104.35
N PRO A 46 -15.31 -67.44 105.57
CA PRO A 46 -13.97 -67.26 106.10
C PRO A 46 -13.31 -68.62 106.37
N ASP A 47 -12.12 -68.86 105.81
CA ASP A 47 -11.37 -70.12 105.95
C ASP A 47 -11.19 -70.52 107.42
N ASP A 48 -11.66 -71.73 107.75
CA ASP A 48 -11.57 -72.33 109.09
C ASP A 48 -10.12 -72.65 109.50
N GLY A 49 -9.15 -72.59 108.56
CA GLY A 49 -7.72 -72.75 108.82
C GLY A 49 -7.05 -71.49 109.38
N VAL A 50 -6.81 -70.49 108.52
CA VAL A 50 -5.82 -69.42 108.80
C VAL A 50 -6.42 -68.19 109.50
N LEU A 51 -7.70 -67.87 109.29
CA LEU A 51 -8.35 -66.74 109.97
C LEU A 51 -8.41 -66.87 111.50
N PRO A 52 -8.81 -68.01 112.12
CA PRO A 52 -8.91 -68.08 113.58
C PRO A 52 -7.57 -67.91 114.30
N GLU A 53 -6.46 -68.39 113.74
CA GLU A 53 -5.13 -68.23 114.33
C GLU A 53 -4.62 -66.77 114.22
N LEU A 54 -4.89 -66.10 113.10
CA LEU A 54 -4.41 -64.73 112.88
C LEU A 54 -5.27 -63.67 113.57
N VAL A 55 -6.60 -63.84 113.59
CA VAL A 55 -7.56 -62.81 114.03
C VAL A 55 -8.14 -63.10 115.41
N GLY A 56 -8.16 -64.36 115.85
CA GLY A 56 -8.73 -64.79 117.14
C GLY A 56 -10.11 -65.45 116.97
N PRO A 57 -10.46 -66.43 117.84
CA PRO A 57 -11.63 -67.27 117.64
C PRO A 57 -12.95 -66.50 117.77
N GLU A 58 -13.05 -65.50 118.65
CA GLU A 58 -14.25 -64.69 118.83
C GLU A 58 -14.56 -63.84 117.60
N ILE A 59 -13.54 -63.20 117.02
CA ILE A 59 -13.69 -62.35 115.84
C ILE A 59 -13.99 -63.21 114.60
N HIS A 60 -13.31 -64.34 114.45
CA HIS A 60 -13.58 -65.30 113.37
C HIS A 60 -15.00 -65.90 113.49
N GLN A 61 -15.51 -66.14 114.71
CA GLN A 61 -16.91 -66.53 114.91
C GLN A 61 -17.88 -65.43 114.42
N VAL A 62 -17.71 -64.18 114.84
CA VAL A 62 -18.57 -63.06 114.42
C VAL A 62 -18.55 -62.86 112.90
N LEU A 63 -17.39 -63.03 112.24
CA LEU A 63 -17.29 -62.98 110.78
C LEU A 63 -17.96 -64.18 110.09
N ARG A 64 -17.91 -65.39 110.68
CA ARG A 64 -18.63 -66.57 110.16
C ARG A 64 -20.15 -66.42 110.34
N GLU A 65 -20.60 -65.84 111.45
CA GLU A 65 -22.01 -65.53 111.72
C GLU A 65 -22.53 -64.47 110.74
N GLN A 66 -21.77 -63.39 110.48
CA GLN A 66 -22.10 -62.41 109.42
C GLN A 66 -22.22 -63.07 108.05
N ALA A 67 -21.24 -63.87 107.62
CA ALA A 67 -21.26 -64.51 106.30
C ALA A 67 -22.43 -65.51 106.15
N LEU A 68 -22.81 -66.18 107.22
CA LEU A 68 -23.99 -67.06 107.25
C LEU A 68 -25.30 -66.26 107.17
N LEU A 69 -25.42 -65.16 107.90
CA LEU A 69 -26.58 -64.26 107.83
C LEU A 69 -26.71 -63.61 106.45
N GLU A 70 -25.60 -63.21 105.81
CA GLU A 70 -25.59 -62.72 104.42
C GLU A 70 -26.09 -63.79 103.44
N GLN A 71 -25.58 -65.02 103.53
CA GLN A 71 -26.02 -66.14 102.67
C GLN A 71 -27.50 -66.49 102.88
N GLN A 72 -27.99 -66.48 104.12
CA GLN A 72 -29.40 -66.70 104.41
C GLN A 72 -30.26 -65.56 103.88
N TYR A 73 -29.82 -64.30 104.03
CA TYR A 73 -30.54 -63.13 103.55
C TYR A 73 -30.62 -63.11 102.02
N GLU A 74 -29.54 -63.43 101.31
CA GLU A 74 -29.53 -63.56 99.84
C GLU A 74 -30.55 -64.61 99.38
N LEU A 75 -30.56 -65.78 100.04
CA LEU A 75 -31.47 -66.89 99.71
C LEU A 75 -32.97 -66.56 99.94
N VAL A 76 -33.28 -65.75 100.96
CA VAL A 76 -34.65 -65.27 101.25
C VAL A 76 -35.02 -64.02 100.43
N SER A 77 -34.03 -63.24 99.98
CA SER A 77 -34.24 -61.99 99.22
C SER A 77 -34.34 -62.18 97.70
N ASP A 78 -33.92 -63.31 97.13
CA ASP A 78 -34.17 -63.62 95.70
C ASP A 78 -35.54 -64.31 95.50
N PRO A 79 -36.52 -63.65 94.85
CA PRO A 79 -37.83 -64.26 94.56
C PRO A 79 -37.79 -65.38 93.51
N SER A 80 -36.62 -65.70 92.95
CA SER A 80 -36.37 -66.86 92.08
C SER A 80 -36.10 -68.14 92.88
N SER A 81 -35.78 -68.03 94.18
CA SER A 81 -35.58 -69.15 95.10
C SER A 81 -36.91 -69.87 95.37
N GLY A 82 -37.02 -71.12 94.92
CA GLY A 82 -38.23 -71.92 95.10
C GLY A 82 -38.44 -72.39 96.54
N ASP A 83 -39.55 -71.94 97.14
CA ASP A 83 -40.14 -72.37 98.43
C ASP A 83 -39.17 -72.41 99.64
N PRO A 84 -39.14 -71.38 100.52
CA PRO A 84 -38.14 -71.28 101.57
C PRO A 84 -38.22 -72.46 102.54
N ALA A 85 -37.12 -73.21 102.63
CA ALA A 85 -37.03 -74.43 103.43
C ALA A 85 -37.43 -74.17 104.89
N HIS A 86 -38.20 -75.10 105.47
CA HIS A 86 -38.76 -75.03 106.82
C HIS A 86 -37.69 -75.12 107.95
N GLY A 87 -36.82 -74.12 108.02
CA GLY A 87 -35.71 -74.02 108.97
C GLY A 87 -34.92 -72.70 108.92
N LEU A 88 -35.37 -71.70 108.15
CA LEU A 88 -34.82 -70.34 108.13
C LEU A 88 -35.63 -69.39 109.03
N PRO A 89 -35.04 -68.32 109.59
CA PRO A 89 -35.77 -67.25 110.29
C PRO A 89 -36.74 -66.50 109.37
N ASP A 90 -37.64 -65.71 109.98
CA ASP A 90 -38.51 -64.78 109.23
C ASP A 90 -37.68 -63.62 108.66
N PHE A 91 -38.07 -63.08 107.51
CA PHE A 91 -37.30 -62.04 106.80
C PHE A 91 -37.10 -60.78 107.66
N GLU A 92 -38.11 -60.37 108.43
CA GLU A 92 -37.98 -59.21 109.33
C GLU A 92 -36.98 -59.49 110.47
N THR A 93 -36.98 -60.72 111.03
CA THR A 93 -35.96 -61.11 112.03
C THR A 93 -34.56 -61.22 111.43
N LEU A 94 -34.45 -61.72 110.19
CA LEU A 94 -33.18 -61.90 109.50
C LEU A 94 -32.56 -60.58 109.04
N ASP A 95 -33.38 -59.61 108.61
CA ASP A 95 -32.95 -58.24 108.31
C ASP A 95 -32.45 -57.52 109.56
N ASP A 96 -33.13 -57.67 110.71
CA ASP A 96 -32.70 -57.03 111.96
C ASP A 96 -31.46 -57.72 112.58
N GLU A 97 -31.35 -59.05 112.50
CA GLU A 97 -30.15 -59.82 112.89
C GLU A 97 -28.96 -59.51 111.98
N LEU A 98 -29.12 -59.51 110.66
CA LEU A 98 -28.06 -59.11 109.71
C LEU A 98 -27.65 -57.66 109.93
N ARG A 99 -28.59 -56.74 110.19
CA ARG A 99 -28.25 -55.35 110.56
C ARG A 99 -27.56 -55.27 111.92
N HIS A 100 -27.90 -56.11 112.89
CA HIS A 100 -27.22 -56.15 114.19
C HIS A 100 -25.79 -56.63 114.01
N SER A 101 -25.59 -57.77 113.34
CA SER A 101 -24.28 -58.33 113.01
C SER A 101 -23.44 -57.34 112.20
N SER A 102 -24.00 -56.72 111.15
CA SER A 102 -23.31 -55.70 110.35
C SER A 102 -22.90 -54.47 111.17
N ARG A 103 -23.71 -54.09 112.18
CA ARG A 103 -23.38 -53.02 113.15
C ARG A 103 -22.26 -53.46 114.12
N VAL A 104 -22.23 -54.72 114.55
CA VAL A 104 -21.17 -55.29 115.40
C VAL A 104 -19.86 -55.43 114.64
N VAL A 105 -19.86 -56.03 113.44
CA VAL A 105 -18.71 -56.11 112.53
C VAL A 105 -18.17 -54.71 112.22
N SER A 106 -19.03 -53.76 111.84
CA SER A 106 -18.61 -52.37 111.60
C SER A 106 -17.93 -51.74 112.80
N ARG A 107 -18.43 -51.99 114.03
CA ARG A 107 -17.83 -51.46 115.26
C ARG A 107 -16.47 -52.11 115.53
N MET A 108 -16.40 -53.43 115.45
CA MET A 108 -15.19 -54.23 115.64
C MET A 108 -14.05 -53.80 114.69
N LEU A 109 -14.36 -53.60 113.39
CA LEU A 109 -13.39 -53.12 112.39
C LEU A 109 -12.96 -51.65 112.60
N MET A 110 -13.77 -50.84 113.28
CA MET A 110 -13.39 -49.48 113.70
C MET A 110 -12.56 -49.48 115.00
N GLU A 111 -12.77 -50.45 115.89
CA GLU A 111 -12.11 -50.54 117.20
C GLU A 111 -10.68 -51.13 117.14
N ASP A 112 -10.44 -52.18 116.32
CA ASP A 112 -9.07 -52.55 115.92
C ASP A 112 -8.95 -52.68 114.39
N ARG A 113 -8.42 -51.61 113.78
CA ARG A 113 -8.12 -51.55 112.35
C ARG A 113 -7.18 -52.67 111.86
N ARG A 114 -6.35 -53.26 112.73
CA ARG A 114 -5.47 -54.40 112.37
C ARG A 114 -6.25 -55.63 111.96
N ILE A 115 -7.53 -55.74 112.34
CA ILE A 115 -8.43 -56.81 111.87
C ILE A 115 -8.61 -56.69 110.35
N VAL A 116 -8.77 -55.47 109.81
CA VAL A 116 -8.89 -55.23 108.36
C VAL A 116 -7.61 -55.68 107.65
N ASP A 117 -6.44 -55.20 108.11
CA ASP A 117 -5.14 -55.54 107.53
C ASP A 117 -4.89 -57.07 107.53
N LYS A 118 -5.36 -57.78 108.56
CA LYS A 118 -5.28 -59.25 108.68
C LYS A 118 -6.26 -59.98 107.75
N VAL A 119 -7.50 -59.51 107.66
CA VAL A 119 -8.53 -60.09 106.78
C VAL A 119 -8.11 -59.92 105.32
N GLU A 120 -7.63 -58.75 104.91
CA GLU A 120 -7.11 -58.48 103.56
C GLU A 120 -5.96 -59.45 103.18
N VAL A 121 -5.10 -59.81 104.13
CA VAL A 121 -4.01 -60.78 103.94
C VAL A 121 -4.50 -62.22 103.80
N VAL A 122 -5.45 -62.69 104.62
CA VAL A 122 -5.93 -64.10 104.56
C VAL A 122 -6.89 -64.31 103.39
N MET A 123 -7.66 -63.28 103.01
CA MET A 123 -8.59 -63.30 101.88
C MET A 123 -7.86 -63.26 100.51
N GLY A 124 -6.55 -63.52 100.47
CA GLY A 124 -5.81 -63.88 99.26
C GLY A 124 -5.72 -62.80 98.17
N GLY A 125 -6.03 -61.54 98.50
CA GLY A 125 -6.15 -60.48 97.51
C GLY A 125 -7.38 -60.59 96.60
N VAL A 126 -8.48 -61.20 97.07
CA VAL A 126 -9.79 -61.05 96.41
C VAL A 126 -10.10 -59.56 96.26
N GLU A 127 -10.22 -59.09 95.01
CA GLU A 127 -10.46 -57.68 94.72
C GLU A 127 -11.80 -57.23 95.34
N ARG A 128 -11.78 -56.11 96.07
CA ARG A 128 -12.99 -55.46 96.61
C ARG A 128 -13.98 -55.25 95.47
N ASP A 129 -15.23 -55.70 95.63
CA ASP A 129 -16.20 -55.74 94.54
C ASP A 129 -16.26 -54.40 93.77
N ALA A 130 -16.16 -54.51 92.44
CA ALA A 130 -16.15 -53.38 91.53
C ALA A 130 -17.44 -52.55 91.60
N SER A 131 -18.56 -53.13 92.04
CA SER A 131 -19.84 -52.44 92.24
C SER A 131 -19.78 -51.58 93.51
N MET A 132 -19.32 -52.16 94.62
CA MET A 132 -19.09 -51.49 95.90
C MET A 132 -18.01 -50.41 95.83
N LEU A 133 -16.91 -50.63 95.09
CA LEU A 133 -15.90 -49.60 94.82
C LEU A 133 -16.48 -48.42 94.03
N ARG A 134 -17.32 -48.67 93.02
CA ARG A 134 -18.05 -47.61 92.29
C ARG A 134 -19.02 -46.87 93.19
N PHE A 135 -19.75 -47.58 94.05
CA PHE A 135 -20.66 -46.98 95.03
C PHE A 135 -19.92 -46.10 96.04
N LEU A 136 -18.77 -46.52 96.55
CA LEU A 136 -17.94 -45.69 97.43
C LEU A 136 -17.41 -44.44 96.70
N ALA A 137 -17.04 -44.55 95.43
CA ALA A 137 -16.62 -43.40 94.63
C ALA A 137 -17.77 -42.40 94.41
N THR A 138 -18.97 -42.86 94.02
CA THR A 138 -20.13 -41.97 93.83
C THR A 138 -20.66 -41.42 95.16
N PHE A 139 -20.57 -42.17 96.26
CA PHE A 139 -20.92 -41.68 97.60
C PHE A 139 -19.95 -40.59 98.08
N ASN A 140 -18.65 -40.73 97.81
CA ASN A 140 -17.67 -39.69 98.15
C ASN A 140 -17.85 -38.42 97.30
N GLU A 141 -18.23 -38.57 96.02
CA GLU A 141 -18.61 -37.45 95.15
C GLU A 141 -19.90 -36.76 95.65
N LEU A 142 -20.94 -37.53 95.98
CA LEU A 142 -22.17 -37.03 96.60
C LEU A 142 -21.87 -36.27 97.91
N LYS A 143 -20.96 -36.80 98.75
CA LYS A 143 -20.49 -36.14 99.97
C LYS A 143 -19.79 -34.81 99.66
N HIS A 144 -18.96 -34.74 98.62
CA HIS A 144 -18.30 -33.51 98.20
C HIS A 144 -19.31 -32.46 97.69
N GLN A 145 -20.27 -32.87 96.85
CA GLN A 145 -21.33 -32.00 96.36
C GLN A 145 -22.26 -31.52 97.49
N THR A 146 -22.57 -32.39 98.46
CA THR A 146 -23.36 -32.06 99.66
C THR A 146 -22.65 -31.03 100.52
N TYR A 147 -21.35 -31.24 100.79
CA TYR A 147 -20.51 -30.25 101.47
C TYR A 147 -20.57 -28.91 100.73
N GLN A 148 -20.30 -28.91 99.41
CA GLN A 148 -20.26 -27.69 98.61
C GLN A 148 -21.59 -26.92 98.71
N LYS A 149 -22.72 -27.59 98.45
CA LYS A 149 -24.07 -26.98 98.52
C LYS A 149 -24.47 -26.49 99.91
N MET A 150 -24.08 -27.20 100.97
CA MET A 150 -24.34 -26.77 102.36
C MET A 150 -23.38 -25.68 102.85
N SER A 151 -22.33 -25.38 102.08
CA SER A 151 -21.29 -24.41 102.41
C SER A 151 -21.42 -23.07 101.65
N THR A 152 -22.13 -23.07 100.51
CA THR A 152 -22.47 -21.87 99.74
C THR A 152 -23.65 -21.10 100.34
N SER A 153 -23.56 -19.77 100.37
CA SER A 153 -24.67 -18.88 100.74
C SER A 153 -25.71 -18.76 99.62
N ILE A 154 -26.96 -18.48 99.99
CA ILE A 154 -28.06 -18.13 99.07
C ILE A 154 -27.69 -16.89 98.24
N GLU A 155 -26.93 -15.95 98.80
CA GLU A 155 -26.45 -14.76 98.10
C GLU A 155 -25.38 -15.11 97.05
N GLU A 156 -24.53 -16.09 97.34
CA GLU A 156 -23.50 -16.57 96.40
C GLU A 156 -24.10 -17.44 95.30
N GLU A 157 -25.20 -18.16 95.58
CA GLU A 157 -25.95 -18.91 94.56
C GLU A 157 -26.67 -17.97 93.60
N LYS A 158 -27.36 -16.94 94.11
CA LYS A 158 -27.95 -15.87 93.29
C LYS A 158 -26.90 -15.10 92.48
N SER A 159 -25.78 -14.72 93.11
CA SER A 159 -24.70 -14.02 92.39
C SER A 159 -24.07 -14.87 91.27
N LYS A 160 -24.15 -16.20 91.35
CA LYS A 160 -23.75 -17.11 90.25
C LYS A 160 -24.85 -17.15 89.17
N GLU A 161 -26.11 -17.23 89.55
CA GLU A 161 -27.26 -17.19 88.62
C GLU A 161 -27.29 -15.89 87.79
N ASP A 162 -27.19 -14.73 88.45
CA ASP A 162 -27.11 -13.41 87.80
C ASP A 162 -25.90 -13.32 86.84
N PHE A 163 -24.74 -13.85 87.24
CA PHE A 163 -23.55 -13.90 86.40
C PHE A 163 -23.74 -14.79 85.17
N TYR A 164 -24.33 -15.99 85.32
CA TYR A 164 -24.65 -16.86 84.19
C TYR A 164 -25.66 -16.21 83.24
N LEU A 165 -26.63 -15.46 83.75
CA LEU A 165 -27.58 -14.69 82.94
C LEU A 165 -26.90 -13.55 82.18
N GLU A 166 -25.98 -12.79 82.79
CA GLU A 166 -25.21 -11.75 82.08
C GLU A 166 -24.31 -12.36 81.00
N VAL A 167 -23.58 -13.43 81.32
CA VAL A 167 -22.70 -14.13 80.37
C VAL A 167 -23.51 -14.70 79.20
N SER A 168 -24.64 -15.35 79.46
CA SER A 168 -25.55 -15.87 78.43
C SER A 168 -26.11 -14.76 77.54
N ALA A 169 -26.64 -13.68 78.12
CA ALA A 169 -27.15 -12.54 77.36
C ALA A 169 -26.05 -11.81 76.54
N ARG A 170 -24.79 -11.89 76.98
CA ARG A 170 -23.63 -11.37 76.26
C ARG A 170 -23.17 -12.31 75.14
N GLU A 171 -23.15 -13.61 75.37
CA GLU A 171 -22.87 -14.65 74.37
C GLU A 171 -23.92 -14.62 73.26
N GLU A 172 -25.21 -14.44 73.59
CA GLU A 172 -26.27 -14.35 72.59
C GLU A 172 -26.09 -13.10 71.72
N LYS A 173 -25.84 -11.92 72.33
CA LYS A 173 -25.54 -10.68 71.58
C LYS A 173 -24.30 -10.82 70.69
N ALA A 174 -23.24 -11.43 71.19
CA ALA A 174 -22.04 -11.71 70.41
C ALA A 174 -22.34 -12.67 69.24
N SER A 175 -23.15 -13.71 69.47
CA SER A 175 -23.58 -14.68 68.46
C SER A 175 -24.49 -14.07 67.40
N GLN A 176 -25.41 -13.17 67.79
CA GLN A 176 -26.24 -12.40 66.87
C GLN A 176 -25.39 -11.46 66.01
N MET A 177 -24.44 -10.73 66.61
CA MET A 177 -23.51 -9.85 65.89
C MET A 177 -22.58 -10.64 64.94
N LEU A 178 -22.10 -11.81 65.37
CA LEU A 178 -21.28 -12.70 64.54
C LEU A 178 -22.08 -13.25 63.36
N ARG A 179 -23.36 -13.63 63.55
CA ARG A 179 -24.27 -14.03 62.47
C ARG A 179 -24.56 -12.88 61.50
N ALA A 180 -24.71 -11.64 61.98
CA ALA A 180 -24.87 -10.47 61.14
C ALA A 180 -23.61 -10.24 60.28
N LEU A 181 -22.43 -10.13 60.90
CA LEU A 181 -21.16 -9.97 60.19
C LEU A 181 -20.87 -11.12 59.20
N GLN A 182 -21.26 -12.36 59.52
CA GLN A 182 -21.17 -13.49 58.58
C GLN A 182 -22.17 -13.43 57.42
N LYS A 183 -23.32 -12.77 57.58
CA LYS A 183 -24.27 -12.51 56.49
C LYS A 183 -23.75 -11.37 55.61
N ASP A 184 -23.31 -10.28 56.22
CA ASP A 184 -22.83 -9.09 55.52
C ASP A 184 -21.58 -9.42 54.70
N LEU A 185 -20.61 -10.15 55.28
CA LEU A 185 -19.43 -10.67 54.57
C LEU A 185 -19.76 -11.71 53.47
N LYS A 186 -20.96 -12.29 53.45
CA LYS A 186 -21.44 -13.12 52.33
C LYS A 186 -22.10 -12.27 51.23
N SER A 187 -22.80 -11.20 51.60
CA SER A 187 -23.37 -10.23 50.64
C SER A 187 -22.23 -9.53 49.90
N GLU A 188 -21.30 -8.90 50.64
CA GLU A 188 -20.14 -8.19 50.10
C GLU A 188 -19.31 -9.05 49.14
N LYS A 189 -19.14 -10.34 49.45
CA LYS A 189 -18.44 -11.28 48.57
C LYS A 189 -19.22 -11.62 47.30
N ALA A 190 -20.53 -11.89 47.41
CA ALA A 190 -21.36 -12.18 46.25
C ALA A 190 -21.51 -10.96 45.33
N GLU A 191 -21.57 -9.76 45.91
CA GLU A 191 -21.62 -8.48 45.19
C GLU A 191 -20.27 -8.22 44.49
N HIS A 192 -19.14 -8.39 45.18
CA HIS A 192 -17.81 -8.26 44.58
C HIS A 192 -17.52 -9.33 43.51
N GLU A 193 -17.93 -10.58 43.71
CA GLU A 193 -17.83 -11.65 42.70
C GLU A 193 -18.66 -11.31 41.46
N ALA A 194 -19.85 -10.71 41.62
CA ALA A 194 -20.67 -10.22 40.51
C ALA A 194 -20.05 -9.02 39.78
N GLU A 195 -19.46 -8.06 40.51
CA GLU A 195 -18.71 -6.94 39.92
C GLU A 195 -17.50 -7.43 39.11
N VAL A 196 -16.71 -8.37 39.64
CA VAL A 196 -15.55 -8.95 38.96
C VAL A 196 -15.98 -9.67 37.68
N LEU A 197 -17.06 -10.46 37.71
CA LEU A 197 -17.61 -11.11 36.51
C LEU A 197 -18.10 -10.10 35.46
N ALA A 198 -18.76 -9.02 35.89
CA ALA A 198 -19.20 -7.95 34.98
C ALA A 198 -18.00 -7.21 34.35
N LEU A 199 -16.94 -6.94 35.13
CA LEU A 199 -15.70 -6.35 34.64
C LEU A 199 -14.99 -7.29 33.65
N ASP A 200 -14.83 -8.58 33.96
CA ASP A 200 -14.25 -9.57 33.04
C ASP A 200 -15.07 -9.70 31.74
N GLU A 201 -16.40 -9.61 31.81
CA GLU A 201 -17.24 -9.51 30.61
C GLU A 201 -16.90 -8.27 29.77
N THR A 202 -16.74 -7.09 30.38
CA THR A 202 -16.35 -5.87 29.62
C THR A 202 -14.94 -5.95 29.06
N ILE A 203 -13.99 -6.52 29.81
CA ILE A 203 -12.61 -6.75 29.37
C ILE A 203 -12.60 -7.69 28.15
N ASN A 204 -13.39 -8.75 28.16
CA ASN A 204 -13.46 -9.68 27.03
C ASN A 204 -14.17 -9.08 25.80
N LYS A 205 -15.23 -8.28 25.99
CA LYS A 205 -15.87 -7.50 24.90
C LYS A 205 -14.86 -6.54 24.26
N LEU A 206 -14.19 -5.72 25.05
CA LEU A 206 -13.16 -4.78 24.58
C LEU A 206 -11.97 -5.49 23.90
N ARG A 207 -11.55 -6.67 24.38
CA ARG A 207 -10.54 -7.50 23.66
C ARG A 207 -11.03 -7.92 22.28
N THR A 208 -12.26 -8.43 22.17
CA THR A 208 -12.83 -8.82 20.87
C THR A 208 -13.02 -7.64 19.92
N GLU A 209 -13.37 -6.45 20.43
CA GLU A 209 -13.44 -5.22 19.63
C GLU A 209 -12.04 -4.78 19.14
N ILE A 210 -11.03 -4.81 20.01
CA ILE A 210 -9.64 -4.49 19.65
C ILE A 210 -9.11 -5.43 18.56
N ASP A 211 -9.34 -6.75 18.70
CA ASP A 211 -8.85 -7.72 17.72
C ASP A 211 -9.67 -7.70 16.40
N LEU A 212 -10.97 -7.37 16.47
CA LEU A 212 -11.78 -7.08 15.28
C LEU A 212 -11.25 -5.85 14.53
N ILE A 213 -11.05 -4.73 15.22
CA ILE A 213 -10.52 -3.48 14.65
C ILE A 213 -9.12 -3.70 14.06
N ARG A 214 -8.25 -4.46 14.74
CA ARG A 214 -6.94 -4.85 14.21
C ARG A 214 -7.07 -5.65 12.92
N SER A 215 -8.01 -6.60 12.86
CA SER A 215 -8.23 -7.44 11.67
C SER A 215 -8.80 -6.65 10.49
N SER A 216 -9.75 -5.72 10.72
CA SER A 216 -10.28 -4.85 9.66
C SER A 216 -9.22 -3.88 9.18
N THR A 217 -8.52 -3.20 10.10
CA THR A 217 -7.44 -2.25 9.77
C THR A 217 -6.33 -2.94 8.97
N ALA A 218 -5.95 -4.18 9.32
CA ALA A 218 -4.96 -4.94 8.57
C ALA A 218 -5.44 -5.35 7.16
N ALA A 219 -6.72 -5.68 7.00
CA ALA A 219 -7.33 -5.94 5.69
C ALA A 219 -7.41 -4.64 4.84
N GLU A 220 -7.92 -3.56 5.43
CA GLU A 220 -8.02 -2.23 4.80
C GLU A 220 -6.65 -1.70 4.34
N ILE A 221 -5.59 -1.86 5.17
CA ILE A 221 -4.21 -1.54 4.78
C ILE A 221 -3.77 -2.41 3.59
N LYS A 222 -3.98 -3.72 3.64
CA LYS A 222 -3.58 -4.63 2.55
C LYS A 222 -4.31 -4.29 1.24
N ASP A 223 -5.61 -4.05 1.29
CA ASP A 223 -6.42 -3.73 0.11
C ASP A 223 -6.06 -2.34 -0.45
N LEU A 224 -5.67 -1.39 0.41
CA LEU A 224 -5.11 -0.09 0.01
C LEU A 224 -3.70 -0.22 -0.60
N GLU A 225 -2.83 -1.07 -0.06
CA GLU A 225 -1.52 -1.37 -0.65
C GLU A 225 -1.66 -2.05 -2.01
N GLU A 226 -2.57 -3.02 -2.15
CA GLU A 226 -2.81 -3.76 -3.39
C GLU A 226 -3.45 -2.84 -4.45
N SER A 227 -4.48 -2.06 -4.11
CA SER A 227 -5.13 -1.12 -5.03
C SER A 227 -4.27 0.11 -5.39
N THR A 228 -3.44 0.61 -4.48
CA THR A 228 -2.45 1.66 -4.83
C THR A 228 -1.25 1.11 -5.58
N ARG A 229 -0.97 -0.20 -5.52
CA ARG A 229 0.03 -0.86 -6.35
C ARG A 229 -0.48 -1.09 -7.76
N THR A 230 -1.63 -1.74 -7.95
CA THR A 230 -2.20 -1.96 -9.29
C THR A 230 -2.35 -0.64 -10.03
N ARG A 231 -2.90 0.39 -9.38
CA ARG A 231 -2.98 1.74 -9.96
C ARG A 231 -1.62 2.33 -10.34
N LYS A 232 -0.55 2.13 -9.56
CA LYS A 232 0.80 2.61 -9.94
C LYS A 232 1.34 1.86 -11.14
N ASP A 233 1.11 0.55 -11.20
CA ASP A 233 1.54 -0.30 -12.32
C ASP A 233 0.73 0.03 -13.61
N ASP A 234 -0.58 0.32 -13.49
CA ASP A 234 -1.46 0.80 -14.57
C ASP A 234 -1.09 2.22 -15.04
N ASP A 235 -0.96 3.18 -14.11
CA ASP A 235 -0.53 4.56 -14.40
C ASP A 235 0.83 4.51 -15.12
N LYS A 236 1.77 3.69 -14.64
CA LYS A 236 3.09 3.48 -15.26
C LYS A 236 2.98 2.88 -16.67
N ALA A 237 2.18 1.83 -16.87
CA ALA A 237 2.01 1.20 -18.19
C ALA A 237 1.38 2.17 -19.20
N ALA A 238 0.46 3.04 -18.75
CA ALA A 238 -0.08 4.11 -19.57
C ALA A 238 1.00 5.15 -19.94
N TRP A 239 1.85 5.57 -19.00
CA TRP A 239 2.97 6.46 -19.28
C TRP A 239 3.96 5.84 -20.29
N GLU A 240 4.45 4.62 -20.03
CA GLU A 240 5.35 3.89 -20.95
C GLU A 240 4.73 3.72 -22.35
N GLY A 241 3.43 3.46 -22.45
CA GLY A 241 2.70 3.40 -23.72
C GLY A 241 2.62 4.74 -24.45
N THR A 242 2.40 5.85 -23.73
CA THR A 242 2.41 7.20 -24.34
C THR A 242 3.82 7.63 -24.76
N GLU A 243 4.86 7.30 -23.98
CA GLU A 243 6.26 7.57 -24.34
C GLU A 243 6.67 6.77 -25.58
N ALA A 244 6.33 5.48 -25.67
CA ALA A 244 6.57 4.66 -26.85
C ALA A 244 5.86 5.21 -28.11
N SER A 245 4.64 5.71 -27.97
CA SER A 245 3.88 6.33 -29.06
C SER A 245 4.51 7.65 -29.53
N LEU A 246 4.86 8.54 -28.58
CA LEU A 246 5.47 9.84 -28.87
C LEU A 246 6.89 9.72 -29.44
N THR A 247 7.68 8.75 -28.97
CA THR A 247 9.02 8.49 -29.52
C THR A 247 8.96 7.90 -30.93
N ALA A 248 8.02 6.99 -31.21
CA ALA A 248 7.79 6.48 -32.57
C ALA A 248 7.35 7.59 -33.54
N GLU A 249 6.46 8.50 -33.10
CA GLU A 249 6.03 9.65 -33.89
C GLU A 249 7.16 10.68 -34.12
N LEU A 250 8.00 10.92 -33.10
CA LEU A 250 9.20 11.76 -33.24
C LEU A 250 10.20 11.18 -34.26
N GLU A 251 10.44 9.87 -34.25
CA GLU A 251 11.31 9.24 -35.26
C GLU A 251 10.68 9.23 -36.65
N ARG A 252 9.36 9.05 -36.77
CA ARG A 252 8.64 9.20 -38.06
C ARG A 252 8.80 10.61 -38.62
N LEU A 253 8.58 11.64 -37.80
CA LEU A 253 8.74 13.04 -38.20
C LEU A 253 10.19 13.42 -38.51
N ARG A 254 11.18 12.87 -37.78
CA ARG A 254 12.61 13.01 -38.09
C ARG A 254 12.97 12.39 -39.43
N ALA A 255 12.47 11.19 -39.72
CA ALA A 255 12.68 10.52 -41.01
C ALA A 255 12.03 11.28 -42.18
N GLU A 256 10.81 11.81 -41.99
CA GLU A 256 10.12 12.63 -43.00
C GLU A 256 10.80 13.98 -43.24
N LEU A 257 11.29 14.64 -42.19
CA LEU A 257 12.08 15.87 -42.31
C LEU A 257 13.42 15.61 -43.03
N GLY A 258 14.10 14.50 -42.73
CA GLY A 258 15.30 14.07 -43.44
C GLY A 258 15.04 13.80 -44.93
N ALA A 259 14.02 13.00 -45.23
CA ALA A 259 13.65 12.65 -46.60
C ALA A 259 13.19 13.85 -47.44
N THR A 260 12.44 14.79 -46.84
CA THR A 260 12.06 16.04 -47.51
C THR A 260 13.23 17.00 -47.68
N SER A 261 14.14 17.09 -46.70
CA SER A 261 15.38 17.88 -46.82
C SER A 261 16.27 17.39 -47.98
N VAL A 262 16.51 16.08 -48.07
CA VAL A 262 17.26 15.48 -49.19
C VAL A 262 16.54 15.70 -50.52
N ARG A 263 15.24 15.41 -50.60
CA ARG A 263 14.45 15.60 -51.84
C ARG A 263 14.45 17.06 -52.32
N ASN A 264 14.39 18.02 -51.40
CA ASN A 264 14.47 19.45 -51.71
C ASN A 264 15.88 19.84 -52.17
N ARG A 265 16.94 19.35 -51.52
CA ARG A 265 18.33 19.57 -51.92
C ARG A 265 18.61 19.02 -53.32
N ASP A 266 18.17 17.81 -53.62
CA ASP A 266 18.32 17.19 -54.93
C ASP A 266 17.56 17.97 -56.00
N ALA A 267 16.33 18.40 -55.71
CA ALA A 267 15.55 19.24 -56.61
C ALA A 267 16.23 20.60 -56.86
N GLU A 268 16.78 21.23 -55.83
CA GLU A 268 17.54 22.48 -55.96
C GLU A 268 18.81 22.28 -56.80
N GLU A 269 19.58 21.20 -56.57
CA GLU A 269 20.78 20.90 -57.34
C GLU A 269 20.46 20.64 -58.83
N GLN A 270 19.37 19.91 -59.11
CA GLN A 270 18.88 19.71 -60.48
C GLN A 270 18.41 21.02 -61.13
N LEU A 271 17.78 21.92 -60.38
CA LEU A 271 17.42 23.26 -60.87
C LEU A 271 18.65 24.13 -61.11
N ARG A 272 19.66 24.11 -60.23
CA ARG A 272 20.95 24.80 -60.43
C ARG A 272 21.67 24.26 -61.68
N LYS A 273 21.72 22.95 -61.89
CA LYS A 273 22.30 22.31 -63.09
C LYS A 273 21.55 22.72 -64.37
N LYS A 274 20.22 22.72 -64.36
CA LYS A 274 19.39 23.21 -65.48
C LYS A 274 19.62 24.69 -65.75
N LYS A 275 19.70 25.51 -64.70
CA LYS A 275 19.98 26.96 -64.80
C LYS A 275 21.31 27.20 -65.52
N ILE A 276 22.41 26.62 -65.02
CA ILE A 276 23.76 26.76 -65.60
C ILE A 276 23.80 26.27 -67.05
N LYS A 277 23.12 25.15 -67.36
CA LYS A 277 23.02 24.65 -68.74
C LYS A 277 22.30 25.66 -69.65
N ASN A 278 21.14 26.17 -69.22
CA ASN A 278 20.37 27.12 -70.01
C ASN A 278 21.10 28.45 -70.19
N GLU A 279 21.80 28.94 -69.16
CA GLU A 279 22.66 30.13 -69.23
C GLU A 279 23.80 29.93 -70.25
N GLY A 280 24.47 28.77 -70.22
CA GLY A 280 25.50 28.42 -71.20
C GLY A 280 24.98 28.25 -72.64
N GLU A 281 23.77 27.73 -72.82
CA GLU A 281 23.10 27.67 -74.13
C GLU A 281 22.74 29.08 -74.64
N VAL A 282 22.25 29.97 -73.77
CA VAL A 282 21.97 31.38 -74.10
C VAL A 282 23.26 32.13 -74.43
N GLU A 283 24.33 31.98 -73.65
CA GLU A 283 25.65 32.54 -73.98
C GLU A 283 26.16 32.05 -75.33
N ALA A 284 26.01 30.77 -75.65
CA ALA A 284 26.42 30.21 -76.93
C ALA A 284 25.59 30.79 -78.11
N TRP A 285 24.31 31.08 -77.91
CA TRP A 285 23.49 31.79 -78.90
C TRP A 285 23.85 33.26 -79.04
N ILE A 286 24.16 33.96 -77.94
CA ILE A 286 24.63 35.35 -77.96
C ILE A 286 25.95 35.45 -78.74
N ARG A 287 26.94 34.59 -78.43
CA ARG A 287 28.24 34.58 -79.14
C ARG A 287 28.07 34.34 -80.64
N LYS A 288 27.24 33.36 -81.05
CA LYS A 288 26.90 33.13 -82.46
C LYS A 288 26.27 34.35 -83.12
N TYR A 289 25.33 35.02 -82.44
CA TYR A 289 24.69 36.23 -82.94
C TYR A 289 25.71 37.38 -83.10
N ASP A 290 26.55 37.61 -82.09
CA ASP A 290 27.58 38.65 -82.12
C ASP A 290 28.63 38.40 -83.21
N ASP A 291 29.03 37.15 -83.44
CA ASP A 291 29.94 36.74 -84.51
C ASP A 291 29.26 36.90 -85.89
N GLU A 292 28.02 36.41 -86.08
CA GLU A 292 27.25 36.62 -87.32
C GLU A 292 27.02 38.10 -87.63
N VAL A 293 26.76 38.93 -86.62
CA VAL A 293 26.59 40.38 -86.77
C VAL A 293 27.92 41.05 -87.09
N ARG A 294 29.03 40.63 -86.46
CA ARG A 294 30.39 41.12 -86.78
C ARG A 294 30.75 40.81 -88.23
N ASP A 295 30.49 39.58 -88.69
CA ASP A 295 30.74 39.17 -90.07
C ASP A 295 29.86 39.90 -91.06
N LYS A 296 28.54 40.04 -90.80
CA LYS A 296 27.64 40.82 -91.65
C LYS A 296 28.04 42.30 -91.70
N MET A 297 28.45 42.90 -90.57
CA MET A 297 28.99 44.26 -90.55
C MET A 297 30.32 44.37 -91.33
N SER A 298 31.16 43.34 -91.30
CA SER A 298 32.40 43.28 -92.08
C SER A 298 32.12 43.25 -93.59
N HIS A 299 31.20 42.38 -94.03
CA HIS A 299 30.74 42.31 -95.43
C HIS A 299 30.08 43.62 -95.88
N ILE A 300 29.22 44.22 -95.05
CA ILE A 300 28.59 45.53 -95.35
C ILE A 300 29.65 46.61 -95.51
N LYS A 301 30.69 46.65 -94.66
CA LYS A 301 31.81 47.61 -94.78
C LYS A 301 32.67 47.37 -96.03
N ALA A 302 32.90 46.11 -96.41
CA ALA A 302 33.60 45.76 -97.64
C ALA A 302 32.82 46.24 -98.87
N ILE A 303 31.52 45.94 -98.95
CA ILE A 303 30.64 46.38 -100.05
C ILE A 303 30.53 47.92 -100.10
N HIS A 304 30.47 48.61 -98.96
CA HIS A 304 30.50 50.08 -98.94
C HIS A 304 31.84 50.65 -99.46
N LYS A 305 32.97 50.01 -99.13
CA LYS A 305 34.28 50.41 -99.66
C LYS A 305 34.37 50.19 -101.17
N GLU A 306 33.87 49.06 -101.67
CA GLU A 306 33.80 48.77 -103.10
C GLU A 306 32.90 49.78 -103.82
N TYR A 307 31.71 50.06 -103.28
CA TYR A 307 30.79 51.09 -103.78
C TYR A 307 31.42 52.49 -103.79
N ASP A 308 32.14 52.88 -102.74
CA ASP A 308 32.87 54.15 -102.69
C ASP A 308 34.01 54.23 -103.71
N GLU A 309 34.65 53.09 -104.03
CA GLU A 309 35.66 53.00 -105.09
C GLU A 309 35.03 53.03 -106.49
N GLU A 310 33.87 52.40 -106.70
CA GLU A 310 33.11 52.51 -107.94
C GLU A 310 32.54 53.90 -108.16
N LEU A 311 32.01 54.57 -107.12
CA LEU A 311 31.53 55.94 -107.20
C LEU A 311 32.65 56.92 -107.57
N LYS A 312 33.88 56.68 -107.10
CA LYS A 312 35.08 57.44 -107.52
C LYS A 312 35.43 57.17 -108.99
N LYS A 313 35.39 55.90 -109.44
CA LYS A 313 35.62 55.52 -110.85
C LYS A 313 34.57 56.17 -111.77
N ILE A 314 33.29 56.13 -111.38
CA ILE A 314 32.18 56.75 -112.13
C ILE A 314 32.41 58.26 -112.26
N ARG A 315 32.67 58.98 -111.17
CA ARG A 315 32.96 60.43 -111.22
C ARG A 315 34.17 60.75 -112.10
N TRP A 316 35.23 59.94 -112.04
CA TRP A 316 36.40 60.09 -112.90
C TRP A 316 36.07 59.87 -114.39
N TYR A 317 35.24 58.87 -114.71
CA TYR A 317 34.74 58.66 -116.07
C TYR A 317 33.80 59.79 -116.51
N GLU A 318 32.93 60.31 -115.65
CA GLU A 318 32.06 61.44 -115.93
C GLU A 318 32.86 62.71 -116.24
N GLU A 319 33.88 63.03 -115.42
CA GLU A 319 34.82 64.11 -115.72
C GLU A 319 35.55 63.89 -117.04
N HIS A 320 36.04 62.67 -117.30
CA HIS A 320 36.74 62.33 -118.53
C HIS A 320 35.83 62.49 -119.76
N PHE A 321 34.58 62.00 -119.71
CA PHE A 321 33.61 62.18 -120.78
C PHE A 321 33.20 63.65 -120.94
N GLN A 322 33.03 64.42 -119.87
CA GLN A 322 32.77 65.87 -119.96
C GLN A 322 33.92 66.61 -120.66
N ARG A 323 35.18 66.27 -120.34
CA ARG A 323 36.36 66.82 -121.05
C ARG A 323 36.36 66.42 -122.53
N VAL A 324 36.11 65.15 -122.84
CA VAL A 324 36.06 64.65 -124.23
C VAL A 324 34.91 65.26 -125.04
N GLU A 325 33.73 65.48 -124.46
CA GLU A 325 32.63 66.19 -125.13
C GLU A 325 32.92 67.69 -125.30
N ALA A 326 33.61 68.33 -124.35
CA ALA A 326 34.10 69.70 -124.50
C ALA A 326 35.13 69.81 -125.64
N GLU A 327 36.10 68.89 -125.73
CA GLU A 327 37.05 68.82 -126.85
C GLU A 327 36.36 68.56 -128.20
N LYS A 328 35.34 67.69 -128.23
CA LYS A 328 34.52 67.46 -129.44
C LYS A 328 33.76 68.71 -129.83
N ALA A 329 33.21 69.47 -128.86
CA ALA A 329 32.52 70.72 -129.12
C ALA A 329 33.46 71.80 -129.67
N VAL A 330 34.70 71.90 -129.13
CA VAL A 330 35.76 72.76 -129.67
C VAL A 330 36.13 72.35 -131.10
N ARG A 331 36.47 71.08 -131.33
CA ARG A 331 36.80 70.57 -132.68
C ARG A 331 35.65 70.72 -133.68
N ALA A 332 34.40 70.58 -133.25
CA ALA A 332 33.24 70.82 -134.10
C ALA A 332 33.02 72.31 -134.42
N ALA A 333 33.40 73.22 -133.52
CA ALA A 333 33.40 74.67 -133.78
C ALA A 333 34.57 75.08 -134.71
N GLU A 334 35.74 74.47 -134.55
CA GLU A 334 36.90 74.64 -135.45
C GLU A 334 36.60 74.12 -136.85
N GLN A 335 36.06 72.90 -136.97
CA GLN A 335 35.67 72.33 -138.25
C GLN A 335 34.62 73.20 -138.97
N ARG A 336 33.62 73.73 -138.26
CA ARG A 336 32.65 74.68 -138.85
C ARG A 336 33.29 75.94 -139.40
N LYS A 337 34.30 76.51 -138.72
CA LYS A 337 35.06 77.67 -139.24
C LYS A 337 35.83 77.29 -140.50
N LEU A 338 36.49 76.12 -140.50
CA LEU A 338 37.25 75.62 -141.64
C LEU A 338 36.34 75.35 -142.85
N ASP A 339 35.16 74.76 -142.64
CA ASP A 339 34.16 74.50 -143.66
C ASP A 339 33.60 75.82 -144.23
N GLU A 340 33.39 76.84 -143.40
CA GLU A 340 33.01 78.19 -143.83
C GLU A 340 34.11 78.89 -144.65
N GLU A 341 35.39 78.67 -144.34
CA GLU A 341 36.52 79.22 -145.10
C GLU A 341 36.70 78.49 -146.44
N GLN A 342 36.60 77.16 -146.46
CA GLN A 342 36.62 76.38 -147.69
C GLN A 342 35.43 76.72 -148.61
N ALA A 343 34.25 77.01 -148.06
CA ALA A 343 33.11 77.50 -148.84
C ALA A 343 33.39 78.87 -149.49
N LYS A 344 34.10 79.77 -148.81
CA LYS A 344 34.52 81.07 -149.34
C LYS A 344 35.57 80.90 -150.45
N GLU A 345 36.58 80.04 -150.27
CA GLU A 345 37.55 79.72 -151.33
C GLU A 345 36.91 79.08 -152.55
N ALA A 346 36.01 78.11 -152.36
CA ALA A 346 35.33 77.43 -153.46
C ALA A 346 34.50 78.39 -154.32
N ALA A 347 33.82 79.36 -153.69
CA ALA A 347 33.10 80.42 -154.38
C ALA A 347 34.03 81.32 -155.21
N GLN A 348 35.23 81.64 -154.70
CA GLN A 348 36.23 82.42 -155.43
C GLN A 348 36.82 81.65 -156.62
N ARG A 349 37.15 80.36 -156.45
CA ARG A 349 37.66 79.51 -157.55
C ARG A 349 36.62 79.35 -158.67
N ALA A 350 35.35 79.13 -158.32
CA ALA A 350 34.26 79.04 -159.30
C ALA A 350 34.08 80.30 -160.17
N LEU A 351 34.39 81.49 -159.62
CA LEU A 351 34.37 82.76 -160.37
C LEU A 351 35.48 82.80 -161.44
N LEU A 352 36.68 82.35 -161.09
CA LEU A 352 37.85 82.31 -161.97
C LEU A 352 37.67 81.29 -163.11
N ASP A 353 37.15 80.10 -162.80
CA ASP A 353 36.84 79.07 -163.79
C ASP A 353 35.79 79.57 -164.80
N HIS A 354 34.77 80.31 -164.35
CA HIS A 354 33.78 80.90 -165.25
C HIS A 354 34.42 81.89 -166.24
N ALA A 355 35.36 82.74 -165.78
CA ALA A 355 36.09 83.67 -166.65
C ALA A 355 36.94 82.93 -167.70
N ALA A 356 37.66 81.88 -167.29
CA ALA A 356 38.48 81.06 -168.20
C ALA A 356 37.65 80.40 -169.32
N ILE A 357 36.45 79.88 -168.99
CA ILE A 357 35.53 79.26 -169.96
C ILE A 357 35.07 80.25 -171.03
N VAL A 358 34.82 81.52 -170.66
CA VAL A 358 34.42 82.57 -171.62
C VAL A 358 35.56 82.88 -172.59
N PHE A 359 36.80 83.01 -172.09
CA PHE A 359 37.97 83.28 -172.92
C PHE A 359 38.25 82.16 -173.94
N GLN A 360 38.25 80.90 -173.48
CA GLN A 360 38.44 79.73 -174.37
C GLN A 360 37.39 79.63 -175.49
N ARG A 361 36.16 80.11 -175.23
CA ARG A 361 35.05 80.09 -176.21
C ARG A 361 35.29 81.03 -177.39
N VAL A 362 35.98 82.16 -177.17
CA VAL A 362 36.28 83.15 -178.21
C VAL A 362 37.39 82.64 -179.14
N CYS A 363 38.53 82.19 -178.59
CA CYS A 363 39.68 81.75 -179.40
C CYS A 363 39.35 80.56 -180.31
N ARG A 364 38.58 79.57 -179.83
CA ARG A 364 38.09 78.44 -180.65
C ARG A 364 37.21 78.89 -181.81
N GLY A 365 36.44 79.96 -181.65
CA GLY A 365 35.60 80.56 -182.69
C GLY A 365 36.37 81.34 -183.78
N PHE A 366 37.65 81.65 -183.57
CA PHE A 366 38.51 82.31 -184.56
C PHE A 366 39.22 81.28 -185.45
N LEU A 367 39.85 80.26 -184.85
CA LEU A 367 40.56 79.19 -185.57
C LEU A 367 39.64 78.42 -186.53
N ALA A 368 38.42 78.08 -186.11
CA ALA A 368 37.45 77.34 -186.91
C ALA A 368 36.98 78.06 -188.20
N ARG A 369 37.25 79.36 -188.35
CA ARG A 369 36.98 80.12 -189.58
C ARG A 369 38.14 80.15 -190.57
N ARG A 370 39.38 79.85 -190.13
CA ARG A 370 40.59 79.84 -190.98
C ARG A 370 40.80 78.50 -191.71
N GLU A 371 40.16 77.43 -191.26
CA GLU A 371 40.30 76.08 -191.84
C GLU A 371 39.24 75.75 -192.91
N LEU A 372 38.17 76.54 -193.00
CA LEU A 372 37.05 76.31 -193.92
C LEU A 372 37.39 76.56 -195.41
N ASP A 373 38.38 77.40 -195.72
CA ASP A 373 38.76 77.71 -197.11
C ASP A 373 39.64 76.64 -197.79
N ARG A 374 40.29 75.75 -197.03
CA ARG A 374 41.39 74.92 -197.55
C ARG A 374 41.03 73.48 -197.95
N ALA A 375 39.77 73.05 -197.83
CA ALA A 375 39.40 71.63 -197.94
C ALA A 375 38.17 71.30 -198.82
N LYS A 376 38.05 71.86 -200.03
CA LYS A 376 37.09 71.39 -201.06
C LYS A 376 37.56 70.07 -201.74
N LYS A 377 37.49 68.91 -201.05
CA LYS A 377 37.62 67.56 -201.67
C LYS A 377 37.16 66.44 -200.69
N GLY A 378 36.16 65.61 -201.08
CA GLY A 378 35.68 64.40 -200.37
C GLY A 378 35.03 64.63 -198.98
N LYS A 379 33.73 64.44 -198.68
CA LYS A 379 32.74 63.38 -199.06
C LYS A 379 33.36 61.98 -198.94
N GLY A 380 32.92 61.02 -198.12
CA GLY A 380 31.75 60.73 -197.25
C GLY A 380 32.00 59.29 -196.69
N LYS A 381 31.19 58.55 -195.90
CA LYS A 381 29.74 58.38 -195.59
C LYS A 381 29.68 57.42 -194.33
N LYS A 382 28.61 56.88 -193.70
CA LYS A 382 27.12 56.88 -193.76
C LYS A 382 26.54 56.33 -192.41
N GLY A 383 26.15 57.18 -191.45
CA GLY A 383 25.31 56.82 -190.28
C GLY A 383 26.05 56.30 -189.03
N GLY A 384 25.45 56.23 -187.84
CA GLY A 384 24.13 56.67 -187.33
C GLY A 384 23.94 56.19 -185.87
N LYS A 385 22.91 56.49 -185.06
CA LYS A 385 21.78 57.45 -184.99
C LYS A 385 20.85 56.92 -183.88
N GLY A 386 20.76 57.53 -182.69
CA GLY A 386 19.79 57.09 -181.65
C GLY A 386 20.07 57.63 -180.22
N LYS A 387 19.06 57.85 -179.34
CA LYS A 387 18.15 59.02 -179.31
C LYS A 387 17.34 59.09 -177.97
N GLY A 388 17.79 59.88 -176.98
CA GLY A 388 16.97 60.40 -175.87
C GLY A 388 16.68 59.45 -174.68
N LYS A 389 15.88 59.80 -173.64
CA LYS A 389 15.23 61.08 -173.24
C LYS A 389 14.56 60.98 -171.83
N LYS A 390 14.72 61.99 -170.95
CA LYS A 390 14.07 62.18 -169.61
C LYS A 390 14.36 61.10 -168.53
N GLY A 391 14.15 61.31 -167.22
CA GLY A 391 13.94 62.58 -166.47
C GLY A 391 12.90 62.54 -165.32
N GLY A 392 13.33 62.80 -164.08
CA GLY A 392 12.48 62.95 -162.86
C GLY A 392 12.22 61.65 -162.07
N LYS A 393 11.68 61.65 -160.83
CA LYS A 393 11.36 62.71 -159.84
C LYS A 393 11.10 62.02 -158.47
N GLY A 394 11.67 62.49 -157.35
CA GLY A 394 11.64 61.77 -156.06
C GLY A 394 10.46 62.07 -155.10
N LYS A 395 10.41 61.40 -153.92
CA LYS A 395 9.65 61.80 -152.71
C LYS A 395 9.81 60.85 -151.50
N GLY A 396 9.79 61.42 -150.28
CA GLY A 396 9.34 60.77 -149.01
C GLY A 396 10.34 59.86 -148.27
N GLY A 397 10.42 59.83 -146.93
CA GLY A 397 9.93 60.78 -145.92
C GLY A 397 8.87 60.28 -144.92
N LYS A 398 9.30 59.66 -143.80
CA LYS A 398 8.62 59.50 -142.48
C LYS A 398 9.58 58.69 -141.55
N GLY A 399 9.60 58.82 -140.22
CA GLY A 399 9.01 59.84 -139.34
C GLY A 399 8.16 59.26 -138.20
N LYS A 400 8.64 59.39 -136.93
CA LYS A 400 8.08 58.81 -135.67
C LYS A 400 8.30 57.28 -135.59
N GLY A 401 8.43 56.62 -134.43
CA GLY A 401 8.11 56.95 -133.03
C GLY A 401 7.12 55.89 -132.48
N LYS A 402 6.98 55.61 -131.18
CA LYS A 402 7.45 56.24 -129.92
C LYS A 402 7.24 55.22 -128.77
N LYS A 403 8.04 55.33 -127.68
CA LYS A 403 7.86 54.75 -126.32
C LYS A 403 6.73 53.73 -126.06
N LYS A 404 7.05 52.68 -125.30
CA LYS A 404 6.67 52.73 -123.87
C LYS A 404 7.93 52.73 -123.02
#